data_AF-A0A2Z5ZN46-F1
#
_entry.id   AF-A0A2Z5ZN46-F1
#
_cell.length_a   1.000
_cell.length_b   1.000
_cell.length_c   1.000
_cell.angle_alpha   90.00
_cell.angle_beta   90.00
_cell.angle_gamma   90.00
#
_symmetry.space_group_name_H-M   'P 1'
#
loop_
_entity.id
_entity.type
_entity.pdbx_description
1 polymer ?
#
loop_
_entity_poly.entity_id
_entity_poly.type
_entity_poly.pdbx_seq_one_letter_code
_entity_poly.pdbx_strand_id
1 'polypeptide(L)'
;MKDILGPIIGVLAGLFGLAAVALAAWELDHVYMVWQASSYESQLANKIDKTYRLVGAMNASNLSNSAAINGGMVPEGLLTGDGSTLKGPWSGSTVAVSGLASGGFQSVWTGVSAHDCTSFAGGHRSNGGVTINGTTITFGTGGDTASQIASACNGSSSGTVTITFLYPA
;
A
#
# COMPACT_ATOMS: atom_id res chain seq x y z
N MET A 1 25.86 -21.29 -49.33
CA MET A 1 25.76 -20.42 -48.14
C MET A 1 24.33 -20.51 -47.61
N LYS A 2 24.07 -21.50 -46.79
CA LYS A 2 22.84 -21.64 -45.99
C LYS A 2 23.33 -22.00 -44.58
N ASP A 3 22.53 -21.73 -43.55
CA ASP A 3 22.72 -22.26 -42.19
C ASP A 3 23.42 -21.37 -41.14
N ILE A 4 23.03 -20.08 -41.02
CA ILE A 4 23.29 -19.30 -39.78
C ILE A 4 22.01 -18.62 -39.21
N LEU A 5 20.91 -18.55 -39.97
CA LEU A 5 19.69 -17.84 -39.56
C LEU A 5 18.73 -18.65 -38.66
N GLY A 6 18.86 -19.98 -38.63
CA GLY A 6 18.01 -20.86 -37.82
C GLY A 6 18.16 -20.70 -36.30
N PRO A 7 19.39 -20.68 -35.73
CA PRO A 7 19.56 -20.63 -34.28
C PRO A 7 19.26 -19.26 -33.65
N ILE A 8 19.34 -18.16 -34.41
CA ILE A 8 19.07 -16.80 -33.90
C ILE A 8 17.57 -16.58 -33.64
N ILE A 9 16.69 -17.18 -34.46
CA ILE A 9 15.23 -17.03 -34.33
C ILE A 9 14.69 -17.89 -33.17
N GLY A 10 15.28 -19.06 -32.92
CA GLY A 10 14.89 -19.92 -31.79
C GLY A 10 15.20 -19.32 -30.42
N VAL A 11 16.31 -18.58 -30.30
CA VAL A 11 16.69 -17.88 -29.06
C VAL A 11 15.77 -16.69 -28.78
N LEU A 12 15.36 -15.94 -29.82
CA LEU A 12 14.43 -14.81 -29.68
C LEU A 12 13.03 -15.26 -29.24
N ALA A 13 12.46 -16.32 -29.84
CA ALA A 13 11.16 -16.86 -29.44
C ALA A 13 11.17 -17.43 -28.01
N GLY A 14 12.26 -18.07 -27.59
CA GLY A 14 12.47 -18.52 -26.21
C GLY A 14 12.56 -17.36 -25.22
N LEU A 15 13.21 -16.24 -25.59
CA LEU A 15 13.29 -15.03 -24.77
C LEU A 15 11.94 -14.32 -24.62
N PHE A 16 11.13 -14.26 -25.70
CA PHE A 16 9.77 -13.72 -25.63
C PHE A 16 8.83 -14.59 -24.79
N GLY A 17 8.96 -15.92 -24.85
CA GLY A 17 8.23 -16.85 -23.98
C GLY A 17 8.60 -16.69 -22.51
N LEU A 18 9.89 -16.55 -22.19
CA LEU A 18 10.38 -16.28 -20.83
C LEU A 18 9.99 -14.88 -20.34
N ALA A 19 10.03 -13.87 -21.21
CA ALA A 19 9.58 -12.52 -20.87
C ALA A 19 8.08 -12.48 -20.59
N ALA A 20 7.25 -13.20 -21.35
CA ALA A 20 5.81 -13.29 -21.09
C ALA A 20 5.50 -14.00 -19.76
N VAL A 21 6.23 -15.07 -19.43
CA VAL A 21 6.11 -15.76 -18.13
C VAL A 21 6.64 -14.89 -17.00
N ALA A 22 7.73 -14.15 -17.20
CA ALA A 22 8.26 -13.20 -16.22
C ALA A 22 7.30 -12.02 -16.00
N LEU A 23 6.66 -11.51 -17.05
CA LEU A 23 5.63 -10.47 -16.98
C LEU A 23 4.38 -10.99 -16.27
N ALA A 24 3.94 -12.23 -16.56
CA ALA A 24 2.82 -12.85 -15.86
C ALA A 24 3.14 -13.14 -14.39
N ALA A 25 4.36 -13.57 -14.07
CA ALA A 25 4.82 -13.79 -12.70
C ALA A 25 4.97 -12.45 -11.94
N TRP A 26 5.46 -11.41 -12.61
CA TRP A 26 5.57 -10.06 -12.08
C TRP A 26 4.18 -9.49 -11.75
N GLU A 27 3.20 -9.67 -12.65
CA GLU A 27 1.83 -9.26 -12.40
C GLU A 27 1.21 -10.01 -11.20
N LEU A 28 1.45 -11.32 -11.09
CA LEU A 28 0.93 -12.14 -9.99
C LEU A 28 1.53 -11.78 -8.62
N ASP A 29 2.83 -11.49 -8.57
CA ASP A 29 3.52 -11.06 -7.35
C ASP A 29 2.96 -9.71 -6.86
N HIS A 30 2.79 -8.76 -7.77
CA HIS A 30 2.21 -7.46 -7.52
C HIS A 30 0.75 -7.53 -7.03
N VAL A 31 -0.09 -8.37 -7.64
CA VAL A 31 -1.46 -8.62 -7.18
C VAL A 31 -1.47 -9.21 -5.76
N TYR A 32 -0.57 -10.15 -5.47
CA TYR A 32 -0.44 -10.73 -4.14
C TYR A 32 0.00 -9.71 -3.08
N MET A 33 0.97 -8.85 -3.40
CA MET A 33 1.42 -7.77 -2.52
C MET A 33 0.31 -6.77 -2.23
N VAL A 34 -0.47 -6.37 -3.23
CA VAL A 34 -1.64 -5.49 -3.06
C VAL A 34 -2.66 -6.15 -2.14
N TRP A 35 -2.95 -7.43 -2.33
CA TRP A 35 -3.91 -8.16 -1.51
C TRP A 35 -3.46 -8.24 -0.05
N GLN A 36 -2.18 -8.58 0.20
CA GLN A 36 -1.61 -8.57 1.53
C GLN A 36 -1.67 -7.18 2.17
N ALA A 37 -1.22 -6.14 1.47
CA ALA A 37 -1.21 -4.77 1.96
C ALA A 37 -2.63 -4.31 2.35
N SER A 38 -3.61 -4.60 1.49
CA SER A 38 -5.02 -4.28 1.73
C SER A 38 -5.58 -5.00 2.95
N SER A 39 -5.22 -6.28 3.11
CA SER A 39 -5.59 -7.07 4.29
C SER A 39 -4.96 -6.53 5.57
N TYR A 40 -3.66 -6.19 5.53
CA TYR A 40 -2.95 -5.63 6.68
C TYR A 40 -3.48 -4.26 7.07
N GLU A 41 -3.70 -3.36 6.10
CA GLU A 41 -4.27 -2.04 6.36
C GLU A 41 -5.68 -2.14 6.96
N SER A 42 -6.53 -3.05 6.44
CA SER A 42 -7.85 -3.31 7.01
C SER A 42 -7.80 -3.83 8.44
N GLN A 43 -6.90 -4.78 8.72
CA GLN A 43 -6.74 -5.31 10.07
C GLN A 43 -6.18 -4.27 11.03
N LEU A 44 -5.19 -3.49 10.59
CA LEU A 44 -4.59 -2.40 11.35
C LEU A 44 -5.65 -1.36 11.72
N ALA A 45 -6.42 -0.90 10.73
CA ALA A 45 -7.47 0.08 10.96
C ALA A 45 -8.54 -0.43 11.93
N ASN A 46 -9.02 -1.67 11.73
CA ASN A 46 -10.02 -2.28 12.61
C ASN A 46 -9.51 -2.50 14.04
N LYS A 47 -8.26 -2.93 14.20
CA LYS A 47 -7.67 -3.14 15.53
C LYS A 47 -7.46 -1.81 16.27
N ILE A 48 -6.95 -0.79 15.58
CA ILE A 48 -6.80 0.56 16.17
C ILE A 48 -8.18 1.11 16.55
N ASP A 49 -9.14 1.13 15.62
CA ASP A 49 -10.49 1.63 15.87
C ASP A 49 -11.16 0.91 17.05
N LYS A 50 -11.12 -0.43 17.07
CA LYS A 50 -11.69 -1.23 18.16
C LYS A 50 -11.04 -0.91 19.50
N THR A 51 -9.71 -0.83 19.57
CA THR A 51 -9.00 -0.57 20.83
C THR A 51 -9.31 0.82 21.38
N TYR A 52 -9.36 1.85 20.53
CA TYR A 52 -9.70 3.20 20.99
C TYR A 52 -11.19 3.37 21.32
N ARG A 53 -12.09 2.72 20.58
CA ARG A 53 -13.53 2.70 20.92
C ARG A 53 -13.81 2.00 22.25
N LEU A 54 -13.06 0.93 22.58
CA LEU A 54 -13.19 0.21 23.85
C LEU A 54 -12.89 1.08 25.07
N VAL A 55 -12.02 2.09 24.95
CA VAL A 55 -11.58 2.94 26.08
C VAL A 55 -12.34 4.26 26.21
N GLY A 56 -13.35 4.53 25.36
CA GLY A 56 -14.35 5.56 25.63
C GLY A 56 -14.55 6.69 24.59
N ALA A 57 -13.80 6.71 23.49
CA ALA A 57 -14.06 7.44 22.22
C ALA A 57 -12.83 7.28 21.32
N MET A 58 -12.98 7.50 20.01
CA MET A 58 -11.83 7.49 19.08
C MET A 58 -11.01 8.78 19.28
N ASN A 59 -10.10 8.75 20.26
CA ASN A 59 -9.05 9.76 20.41
C ASN A 59 -7.69 9.07 20.36
N ALA A 60 -7.22 8.87 19.14
CA ALA A 60 -5.93 8.27 18.82
C ALA A 60 -4.82 9.31 18.66
N SER A 61 -4.97 10.54 19.17
CA SER A 61 -3.99 11.63 18.96
C SER A 61 -2.57 11.33 19.46
N ASN A 62 -2.42 10.43 20.44
CA ASN A 62 -1.13 9.97 20.96
C ASN A 62 -0.65 8.65 20.33
N LEU A 63 -1.33 8.17 19.29
CA LEU A 63 -0.93 6.95 18.59
C LEU A 63 0.43 7.15 17.92
N SER A 64 1.29 6.16 18.09
CA SER A 64 2.60 6.01 17.44
C SER A 64 2.79 4.53 17.10
N ASN A 65 3.78 4.21 16.27
CA ASN A 65 4.13 2.82 15.97
C ASN A 65 4.35 2.00 17.25
N SER A 66 5.16 2.51 18.19
CA SER A 66 5.43 1.81 19.45
C SER A 66 4.16 1.59 20.28
N ALA A 67 3.27 2.57 20.35
CA ALA A 67 1.99 2.42 21.04
C ALA A 67 1.08 1.38 20.35
N ALA A 68 1.04 1.37 19.02
CA ALA A 68 0.27 0.40 18.25
C ALA A 68 0.81 -1.03 18.39
N ILE A 69 2.15 -1.19 18.38
CA ILE A 69 2.83 -2.47 18.56
C ILE A 69 2.59 -3.00 19.98
N ASN A 70 2.88 -2.19 21.00
CA ASN A 70 2.68 -2.59 22.40
C ASN A 70 1.20 -2.83 22.74
N GLY A 71 0.30 -2.12 22.07
CA GLY A 71 -1.15 -2.30 22.20
C GLY A 71 -1.72 -3.49 21.42
N GLY A 72 -0.89 -4.28 20.71
CA GLY A 72 -1.35 -5.42 19.91
C GLY A 72 -2.26 -5.03 18.73
N MET A 73 -2.19 -3.77 18.30
CA MET A 73 -3.02 -3.21 17.23
C MET A 73 -2.46 -3.52 15.84
N VAL A 74 -1.19 -3.91 15.77
CA VAL A 74 -0.46 -4.15 14.52
C VAL A 74 -0.57 -5.63 14.11
N PRO A 75 -0.94 -5.94 12.86
CA PRO A 75 -0.85 -7.29 12.31
C PRO A 75 0.58 -7.84 12.30
N GLU A 76 0.78 -9.11 12.63
CA GLU A 76 2.11 -9.71 12.73
C GLU A 76 2.94 -9.58 11.44
N GLY A 77 2.30 -9.65 10.27
CA GLY A 77 2.98 -9.51 8.98
C GLY A 77 3.59 -8.12 8.72
N LEU A 78 3.22 -7.09 9.50
CA LEU A 78 3.85 -5.77 9.44
C LEU A 78 4.99 -5.61 10.44
N LEU A 79 5.14 -6.51 11.41
CA LEU A 79 6.15 -6.38 12.46
C LEU A 79 7.54 -6.75 11.93
N THR A 80 8.53 -5.95 12.29
CA THR A 80 9.96 -6.23 12.05
C THR A 80 10.63 -6.91 13.24
N GLY A 81 9.95 -6.98 14.38
CA GLY A 81 10.48 -7.50 15.64
C GLY A 81 11.29 -6.49 16.47
N ASP A 82 11.52 -5.27 15.97
CA ASP A 82 12.27 -4.23 16.69
C ASP A 82 11.42 -3.35 17.64
N GLY A 83 10.09 -3.55 17.62
CA GLY A 83 9.15 -2.85 18.50
C GLY A 83 8.84 -1.39 18.10
N SER A 84 9.32 -0.92 16.95
CA SER A 84 9.22 0.49 16.55
C SER A 84 8.95 0.71 15.06
N THR A 85 9.32 -0.24 14.19
CA THR A 85 9.15 -0.12 12.75
C THR A 85 8.11 -1.10 12.25
N LEU A 86 7.39 -0.68 11.21
CA LEU A 86 6.47 -1.52 10.48
C LEU A 86 6.94 -1.62 9.03
N LYS A 87 6.90 -2.82 8.47
CA LYS A 87 7.35 -3.10 7.11
C LYS A 87 6.18 -3.53 6.24
N GLY A 88 6.10 -2.96 5.04
CA GLY A 88 5.11 -3.37 4.04
C GLY A 88 5.58 -4.57 3.21
N PRO A 89 4.71 -5.10 2.33
CA PRO A 89 5.04 -6.27 1.51
C PRO A 89 5.99 -5.96 0.36
N TRP A 90 6.07 -4.71 -0.11
CA TRP A 90 7.02 -4.32 -1.15
C TRP A 90 8.44 -4.20 -0.60
N SER A 91 9.43 -4.45 -1.46
CA SER A 91 10.84 -4.32 -1.10
C SER A 91 11.17 -2.89 -0.62
N GLY A 92 11.69 -2.78 0.61
CA GLY A 92 12.02 -1.49 1.22
C GLY A 92 10.82 -0.64 1.67
N SER A 93 9.58 -1.15 1.52
CA SER A 93 8.40 -0.40 1.97
C SER A 93 8.25 -0.39 3.49
N THR A 94 7.76 0.73 4.02
CA THR A 94 7.51 0.90 5.45
C THR A 94 6.11 1.42 5.70
N VAL A 95 5.61 1.17 6.91
CA VAL A 95 4.32 1.66 7.38
C VAL A 95 4.55 2.49 8.64
N ALA A 96 3.82 3.59 8.77
CA ALA A 96 3.82 4.39 9.98
C ALA A 96 2.38 4.74 10.36
N VAL A 97 2.02 4.49 11.62
CA VAL A 97 0.75 4.89 12.19
C VAL A 97 0.95 6.05 13.16
N SER A 98 0.07 7.04 13.04
CA SER A 98 0.11 8.23 13.88
C SER A 98 -1.28 8.77 14.16
N GLY A 99 -1.43 9.39 15.33
CA GLY A 99 -2.63 10.09 15.71
C GLY A 99 -2.88 11.35 14.89
N LEU A 100 -4.15 11.65 14.65
CA LEU A 100 -4.58 12.95 14.14
C LEU A 100 -4.94 13.86 15.32
N ALA A 101 -4.63 15.15 15.21
CA ALA A 101 -5.03 16.15 16.20
C ALA A 101 -6.57 16.26 16.34
N SER A 102 -7.32 15.86 15.31
CA SER A 102 -8.78 15.79 15.30
C SER A 102 -9.36 14.57 16.05
N GLY A 103 -8.52 13.71 16.64
CA GLY A 103 -8.93 12.51 17.39
C GLY A 103 -8.85 11.21 16.59
N GLY A 104 -8.79 11.28 15.27
CA GLY A 104 -8.59 10.11 14.40
C GLY A 104 -7.16 9.58 14.39
N PHE A 105 -6.84 8.76 13.38
CA PHE A 105 -5.47 8.36 13.07
C PHE A 105 -5.22 8.33 11.56
N GLN A 106 -3.96 8.18 11.19
CA GLN A 106 -3.55 7.97 9.81
C GLN A 106 -2.53 6.84 9.72
N SER A 107 -2.50 6.19 8.56
CA SER A 107 -1.53 5.15 8.19
C SER A 107 -0.77 5.60 6.95
N VAL A 108 0.54 5.75 7.05
CA VAL A 108 1.44 6.22 5.97
C VAL A 108 2.25 5.03 5.46
N TRP A 109 2.03 4.66 4.22
CA TRP A 109 2.77 3.64 3.48
C TRP A 109 3.77 4.31 2.55
N THR A 110 5.05 4.03 2.73
CA THR A 110 6.12 4.51 1.84
C THR A 110 6.73 3.35 1.08
N GLY A 111 7.28 3.63 -0.11
CA GLY A 111 7.91 2.59 -0.93
C GLY A 111 6.91 1.63 -1.59
N VAL A 112 5.64 2.02 -1.72
CA VAL A 112 4.63 1.25 -2.47
C VAL A 112 5.01 1.28 -3.95
N SER A 113 4.97 0.15 -4.65
CA SER A 113 5.21 0.14 -6.10
C SER A 113 4.26 1.11 -6.82
N ALA A 114 4.78 1.94 -7.74
CA ALA A 114 3.94 2.83 -8.54
C ALA A 114 2.93 2.07 -9.40
N HIS A 115 3.28 0.86 -9.85
CA HIS A 115 2.40 -0.05 -10.57
C HIS A 115 1.15 -0.43 -9.74
N ASP A 116 1.33 -0.57 -8.43
CA ASP A 116 0.31 -1.11 -7.52
C ASP A 116 -0.50 -0.02 -6.82
N CYS A 117 -0.05 1.23 -6.95
CA CYS A 117 -0.59 2.37 -6.23
C CYS A 117 -2.10 2.51 -6.43
N THR A 118 -2.59 2.43 -7.67
CA THR A 118 -4.02 2.61 -7.96
C THR A 118 -4.85 1.49 -7.34
N SER A 119 -4.39 0.25 -7.46
CA SER A 119 -5.06 -0.94 -6.93
C SER A 119 -5.10 -0.92 -5.40
N PHE A 120 -4.00 -0.52 -4.75
CA PHE A 120 -3.93 -0.45 -3.30
C PHE A 120 -4.68 0.75 -2.71
N ALA A 121 -4.48 1.95 -3.25
CA ALA A 121 -5.16 3.17 -2.78
C ALA A 121 -6.67 3.15 -3.07
N GLY A 122 -7.09 2.54 -4.19
CA GLY A 122 -8.50 2.39 -4.56
C GLY A 122 -9.19 1.18 -3.93
N GLY A 123 -8.44 0.13 -3.59
CA GLY A 123 -8.95 -1.10 -2.98
C GLY A 123 -9.35 -0.94 -1.51
N HIS A 124 -8.79 0.06 -0.83
CA HIS A 124 -9.06 0.29 0.59
C HIS A 124 -9.87 1.56 0.83
N ARG A 125 -11.06 1.41 1.44
CA ARG A 125 -11.90 2.56 1.84
C ARG A 125 -11.55 3.02 3.25
N SER A 126 -10.64 3.99 3.34
CA SER A 126 -10.50 4.82 4.53
C SER A 126 -11.65 5.84 4.61
N ASN A 127 -12.28 5.99 5.77
CA ASN A 127 -13.46 6.87 5.91
C ASN A 127 -13.15 8.37 5.68
N GLY A 128 -11.87 8.79 5.82
CA GLY A 128 -11.43 10.17 5.57
C GLY A 128 -10.80 10.40 4.20
N GLY A 129 -10.66 9.37 3.37
CA GLY A 129 -9.94 9.45 2.09
C GLY A 129 -8.45 9.13 2.19
N VAL A 130 -7.74 9.39 1.09
CA VAL A 130 -6.35 8.98 0.87
C VAL A 130 -5.52 10.14 0.36
N THR A 131 -4.27 10.26 0.80
CA THR A 131 -3.29 11.21 0.24
C THR A 131 -2.21 10.45 -0.49
N ILE A 132 -2.01 10.73 -1.77
CA ILE A 132 -1.05 10.04 -2.64
C ILE A 132 -0.03 11.05 -3.12
N ASN A 133 1.25 10.87 -2.77
CA ASN A 133 2.33 11.82 -3.08
C ASN A 133 1.98 13.29 -2.76
N GLY A 134 1.31 13.51 -1.62
CA GLY A 134 0.88 14.84 -1.17
C GLY A 134 -0.43 15.35 -1.77
N THR A 135 -1.04 14.63 -2.72
CA THR A 135 -2.38 14.96 -3.24
C THR A 135 -3.45 14.27 -2.41
N THR A 136 -4.23 15.04 -1.65
CA THR A 136 -5.33 14.51 -0.83
C THR A 136 -6.61 14.34 -1.64
N ILE A 137 -7.18 13.15 -1.57
CA ILE A 137 -8.42 12.73 -2.23
C ILE A 137 -9.39 12.31 -1.14
N THR A 138 -10.43 13.10 -0.92
CA THR A 138 -11.46 12.81 0.09
C THR A 138 -12.57 11.98 -0.53
N PHE A 139 -12.95 10.87 0.12
CA PHE A 139 -14.04 10.02 -0.37
C PHE A 139 -15.40 10.62 -0.04
N GLY A 140 -16.41 10.36 -0.88
CA GLY A 140 -17.81 10.75 -0.63
C GLY A 140 -18.19 12.17 -1.04
N THR A 141 -17.31 12.93 -1.70
CA THR A 141 -17.59 14.29 -2.21
C THR A 141 -18.25 14.33 -3.58
N GLY A 142 -18.64 13.17 -4.14
CA GLY A 142 -19.35 13.06 -5.42
C GLY A 142 -18.48 13.16 -6.68
N GLY A 143 -17.16 13.29 -6.54
CA GLY A 143 -16.21 13.28 -7.67
C GLY A 143 -15.77 11.87 -8.10
N ASP A 144 -15.22 11.76 -9.33
CA ASP A 144 -14.59 10.54 -9.83
C ASP A 144 -13.29 10.24 -9.08
N THR A 145 -13.44 9.59 -7.93
CA THR A 145 -12.36 9.24 -7.02
C THR A 145 -11.35 8.29 -7.67
N ALA A 146 -11.81 7.39 -8.55
CA ALA A 146 -10.93 6.42 -9.21
C ALA A 146 -9.95 7.12 -10.16
N SER A 147 -10.45 8.06 -10.98
CA SER A 147 -9.60 8.85 -11.87
C SER A 147 -8.64 9.79 -11.13
N GLN A 148 -9.07 10.34 -9.99
CA GLN A 148 -8.21 11.16 -9.13
C GLN A 148 -7.07 10.33 -8.53
N ILE A 149 -7.35 9.12 -8.04
CA ILE A 149 -6.33 8.19 -7.52
C ILE A 149 -5.34 7.82 -8.62
N ALA A 150 -5.83 7.40 -9.79
CA ALA A 150 -4.97 7.03 -10.91
C ALA A 150 -4.05 8.19 -11.33
N SER A 151 -4.58 9.41 -11.38
CA SER A 151 -3.81 10.62 -11.72
C SER A 151 -2.72 10.91 -10.69
N ALA A 152 -3.03 10.77 -9.39
CA ALA A 152 -2.07 11.00 -8.32
C ALA A 152 -0.97 9.93 -8.27
N CYS A 153 -1.30 8.66 -8.56
CA CYS A 153 -0.33 7.57 -8.69
C CYS A 153 0.64 7.77 -9.87
N ASN A 154 0.12 8.24 -11.01
CA ASN A 154 0.90 8.51 -12.22
C ASN A 154 1.83 9.73 -12.09
N GLY A 155 1.66 10.57 -11.06
CA GLY A 155 2.53 11.71 -10.79
C GLY A 155 3.92 11.34 -10.25
N SER A 156 4.18 10.06 -9.95
CA SER A 156 5.44 9.62 -9.34
C SER A 156 6.51 9.26 -10.37
N SER A 157 7.67 9.94 -10.33
CA SER A 157 8.81 9.62 -11.19
C SER A 157 9.77 8.57 -10.61
N SER A 158 9.61 8.23 -9.33
CA SER A 158 10.57 7.46 -8.54
C SER A 158 10.34 5.95 -8.52
N GLY A 159 9.41 5.41 -9.33
CA GLY A 159 9.05 3.99 -9.35
C GLY A 159 8.29 3.50 -8.10
N THR A 160 8.32 4.27 -7.02
CA THR A 160 7.55 4.05 -5.79
C THR A 160 6.69 5.27 -5.43
N VAL A 161 5.68 5.06 -4.59
CA VAL A 161 4.68 6.05 -4.18
C VAL A 161 4.54 6.04 -2.66
N THR A 162 4.20 7.20 -2.07
CA THR A 162 3.74 7.30 -0.68
C THR A 162 2.23 7.48 -0.64
N ILE A 163 1.55 6.64 0.13
CA ILE A 163 0.10 6.61 0.29
C ILE A 163 -0.23 6.79 1.77
N THR A 164 -1.07 7.76 2.10
CA THR A 164 -1.54 8.00 3.46
C THR A 164 -3.04 7.78 3.53
N PHE A 165 -3.50 6.81 4.33
CA PHE A 165 -4.91 6.58 4.60
C PHE A 165 -5.34 7.38 5.84
N LEU A 166 -6.45 8.09 5.73
CA LEU A 166 -6.98 8.96 6.79
C LEU A 166 -8.22 8.35 7.44
N TYR A 167 -8.20 8.24 8.76
CA TYR A 167 -9.28 7.70 9.58
C TYR A 167 -9.71 8.74 10.62
N PRO A 168 -10.64 9.63 10.29
CA PRO A 168 -11.19 10.60 11.25
C PRO A 168 -11.95 9.87 12.37
N ALA A 169 -12.07 10.55 13.52
CA ALA A 169 -12.78 10.07 14.71
C ALA A 169 -14.28 9.86 14.48
#